data_AF-A0A9D4IE01-F1
#
_entry.id   AF-A0A9D4IE01-F1
#
_cell.length_a   1.000
_cell.length_b   1.000
_cell.length_c   1.000
_cell.angle_alpha   90.00
_cell.angle_beta   90.00
_cell.angle_gamma   90.00
#
_symmetry.space_group_name_H-M   'P 1'
#
loop_
_entity.id
_entity.type
_entity.pdbx_description
1 polymer ?
#
loop_
_entity_poly.entity_id
_entity_poly.type
_entity_poly.pdbx_seq_one_letter_code
_entity_poly.pdbx_strand_id
1 'polypeptide(L)'
;MLKALITLGTLMFCERAFSNPARPLLPECVEQRSKGNDVDLICNIANNQYLDYDNIRLFTQSLNNGGKFNVTITCQTGGLVRMPWPFNAKNVVSIQISGCETVGYMSEALLDHQFPTELKYVSVVDVTHRIMFKELYDIMMNLDQLTFNYDCGPNQAFTLIFRNEQYSFPPFGGSMEEKAMVEQLASNGSIQSLLSHNRVCTYPNLNYLEESGMTSLSSLHFKIIEVVSRA
;
A
#
# COMPACT_ATOMS: atom_id res chain seq x y z
N MET A 1 50.16 -63.84 13.23
CA MET A 1 48.73 -63.65 13.56
C MET A 1 48.50 -62.16 13.80
N LEU A 2 47.99 -61.47 12.78
CA LEU A 2 47.83 -60.02 12.75
C LEU A 2 46.34 -59.72 12.95
N LYS A 3 45.94 -59.06 14.05
CA LYS A 3 44.58 -58.57 14.25
C LYS A 3 44.51 -57.12 13.79
N ALA A 4 43.83 -56.88 12.67
CA ALA A 4 43.48 -55.55 12.19
C ALA A 4 42.21 -55.07 12.90
N LEU A 5 42.30 -53.92 13.58
CA LEU A 5 41.19 -53.21 14.19
C LEU A 5 40.66 -52.22 13.14
N ILE A 6 39.44 -52.43 12.64
CA ILE A 6 38.77 -51.53 11.70
C ILE A 6 37.92 -50.57 12.53
N THR A 7 38.35 -49.31 12.62
CA THR A 7 37.58 -48.24 13.26
C THR A 7 36.67 -47.59 12.21
N LEU A 8 35.36 -47.80 12.33
CA LEU A 8 34.36 -47.09 11.53
C LEU A 8 34.27 -45.63 12.03
N GLY A 9 34.76 -44.70 11.21
CA GLY A 9 34.52 -43.26 11.41
C GLY A 9 33.13 -42.89 10.91
N THR A 10 32.23 -42.56 11.84
CA THR A 10 30.90 -42.02 11.54
C THR A 10 31.04 -40.55 11.17
N LEU A 11 30.85 -40.21 9.89
CA LEU A 11 30.75 -38.83 9.41
C LEU A 11 29.43 -38.23 9.90
N MET A 12 29.52 -37.44 10.96
CA MET A 12 28.41 -36.64 11.49
C MET A 12 28.24 -35.42 10.58
N PHE A 13 27.32 -35.49 9.62
CA PHE A 13 26.90 -34.32 8.84
C PHE A 13 26.16 -33.35 9.77
N CYS A 14 26.86 -32.28 10.14
CA CYS A 14 26.29 -31.16 10.86
C CYS A 14 25.53 -30.29 9.84
N GLU A 15 24.26 -30.59 9.64
CA GLU A 15 23.34 -29.66 8.97
C GLU A 15 23.25 -28.40 9.84
N ARG A 16 24.01 -27.37 9.45
CA ARG A 16 23.82 -26.02 9.98
C ARG A 16 22.44 -25.54 9.53
N ALA A 17 21.42 -25.82 10.34
CA ALA A 17 20.21 -25.03 10.36
C ALA A 17 20.64 -23.59 10.64
N PHE A 18 20.68 -22.74 9.61
CA PHE A 18 20.71 -21.31 9.76
C PHE A 18 19.38 -20.90 10.39
N SER A 19 19.29 -21.03 11.71
CA SER A 19 18.28 -20.34 12.51
C SER A 19 18.64 -18.87 12.48
N ASN A 20 18.22 -18.17 11.41
CA ASN A 20 18.07 -16.72 11.50
C ASN A 20 17.20 -16.47 12.73
N PRO A 21 17.62 -15.61 13.68
CA PRO A 21 16.80 -15.30 14.83
C PRO A 21 15.47 -14.81 14.30
N ALA A 22 14.42 -15.60 14.54
CA ALA A 22 13.07 -15.32 14.11
C ALA A 22 12.65 -14.00 14.77
N ARG A 23 12.89 -12.88 14.07
CA ARG A 23 12.16 -11.66 14.37
C ARG A 23 10.70 -12.00 14.13
N PRO A 24 9.80 -11.64 15.05
CA PRO A 24 8.41 -11.98 14.89
C PRO A 24 7.95 -11.38 13.57
N LEU A 25 7.64 -12.27 12.62
CA LEU A 25 6.80 -11.99 11.48
C LEU A 25 5.56 -11.26 11.99
N LEU A 26 5.04 -10.33 11.19
CA LEU A 26 3.71 -9.79 11.44
C LEU A 26 2.77 -10.99 11.61
N PRO A 27 2.01 -11.10 12.71
CA PRO A 27 1.26 -12.32 13.02
C PRO A 27 0.26 -12.69 11.91
N GLU A 28 -0.13 -11.73 11.09
CA GLU A 28 -1.02 -11.89 9.94
C GLU A 28 -0.30 -12.31 8.65
N CYS A 29 1.04 -12.28 8.61
CA CYS A 29 1.83 -12.46 7.40
C CYS A 29 2.80 -13.65 7.46
N VAL A 30 2.94 -14.33 6.33
CA VAL A 30 3.89 -15.43 6.13
C VAL A 30 4.89 -15.02 5.06
N GLU A 31 6.18 -15.19 5.36
CA GLU A 31 7.24 -15.09 4.38
C GLU A 31 7.37 -16.40 3.59
N GLN A 32 7.31 -16.30 2.27
CA GLN A 32 7.62 -17.38 1.36
C GLN A 32 8.77 -16.95 0.44
N ARG A 33 9.86 -17.71 0.43
CA ARG A 33 10.97 -17.41 -0.49
C ARG A 33 10.59 -17.78 -1.92
N SER A 34 10.73 -16.82 -2.82
CA SER A 34 10.52 -16.99 -4.26
C SER A 34 11.84 -17.36 -4.93
N LYS A 35 11.88 -17.38 -6.27
CA LYS A 35 13.14 -17.62 -7.01
C LYS A 35 14.13 -16.47 -6.74
N GLY A 36 15.33 -16.81 -6.29
CA GLY A 36 16.41 -15.84 -6.08
C GLY A 36 16.37 -15.21 -4.68
N ASN A 37 16.54 -13.89 -4.61
CA ASN A 37 16.52 -13.10 -3.36
C ASN A 37 15.16 -12.44 -3.08
N ASP A 38 14.15 -12.78 -3.89
CA ASP A 38 12.81 -12.22 -3.77
C ASP A 38 12.01 -12.99 -2.71
N VAL A 39 11.21 -12.26 -1.96
CA VAL A 39 10.39 -12.78 -0.86
C VAL A 39 8.95 -12.37 -1.09
N ASP A 40 8.06 -13.35 -1.12
CA ASP A 40 6.63 -13.13 -1.10
C ASP A 40 6.18 -12.98 0.36
N LEU A 41 5.64 -11.82 0.71
CA LEU A 41 5.03 -11.56 2.01
C LEU A 41 3.51 -11.67 1.85
N ILE A 42 2.95 -12.77 2.32
CA ILE A 42 1.53 -13.10 2.16
C ILE A 42 0.81 -12.84 3.47
N CYS A 43 -0.01 -11.79 3.50
CA CYS A 43 -0.78 -11.35 4.66
C CYS A 43 -2.26 -11.70 4.48
N ASN A 44 -2.83 -12.47 5.42
CA ASN A 44 -4.23 -12.85 5.41
C ASN A 44 -4.93 -12.21 6.61
N ILE A 45 -5.79 -11.22 6.35
CA ILE A 45 -6.44 -10.42 7.39
C ILE A 45 -7.84 -10.99 7.64
N ALA A 46 -8.01 -11.66 8.77
CA ALA A 46 -9.30 -12.22 9.16
C ALA A 46 -10.30 -11.13 9.58
N ASN A 47 -11.56 -11.54 9.79
CA ASN A 47 -12.61 -10.66 10.27
C ASN A 47 -12.20 -9.98 11.60
N ASN A 48 -12.36 -8.66 11.68
CA ASN A 48 -11.95 -7.80 12.81
C ASN A 48 -10.45 -7.78 13.10
N GLN A 49 -9.61 -8.27 12.20
CA GLN A 49 -8.17 -8.03 12.27
C GLN A 49 -7.81 -6.73 11.57
N TYR A 50 -6.69 -6.16 12.02
CA TYR A 50 -6.17 -4.91 11.51
C TYR A 50 -4.69 -5.07 11.15
N LEU A 51 -4.34 -4.68 9.93
CA LEU A 51 -2.95 -4.58 9.49
C LEU A 51 -2.59 -3.11 9.23
N ASP A 52 -1.53 -2.63 9.86
CA ASP A 52 -0.93 -1.35 9.51
C ASP A 52 0.20 -1.55 8.50
N TYR A 53 0.10 -0.93 7.32
CA TYR A 53 1.13 -1.02 6.29
C TYR A 53 2.48 -0.44 6.75
N ASP A 54 2.50 0.44 7.75
CA ASP A 54 3.76 0.90 8.35
C ASP A 54 4.57 -0.22 8.97
N ASN A 55 3.92 -1.27 9.46
CA ASN A 55 4.62 -2.45 9.97
C ASN A 55 5.34 -3.19 8.84
N ILE A 56 4.75 -3.25 7.64
CA ILE A 56 5.40 -3.81 6.45
C ILE A 56 6.58 -2.93 6.03
N ARG A 57 6.39 -1.61 5.97
CA ARG A 57 7.46 -0.64 5.65
C ARG A 57 8.67 -0.81 6.56
N LEU A 58 8.44 -0.86 7.87
CA LEU A 58 9.49 -1.04 8.88
C LEU A 58 10.17 -2.40 8.74
N PHE A 59 9.39 -3.46 8.51
CA PHE A 59 9.89 -4.80 8.32
C PHE A 59 10.83 -4.89 7.11
N THR A 60 10.38 -4.46 5.92
CA THR A 60 11.17 -4.55 4.68
C THR A 60 12.37 -3.60 4.68
N GLN A 61 12.28 -2.45 5.36
CA GLN A 61 13.39 -1.54 5.57
C GLN A 61 14.48 -2.14 6.47
N SER A 62 14.11 -2.95 7.45
CA SER A 62 15.05 -3.56 8.41
C SER A 62 15.97 -4.63 7.79
N LEU A 63 15.64 -5.10 6.58
CA LEU A 63 16.36 -6.14 5.87
C LEU A 63 17.39 -5.50 4.92
N ASN A 64 18.63 -5.42 5.39
CA ASN A 64 19.76 -4.82 4.67
C ASN A 64 20.33 -5.71 3.55
N ASN A 65 19.66 -6.80 3.23
CA ASN A 65 20.20 -7.90 2.43
C ASN A 65 20.04 -7.66 0.92
N GLY A 66 19.38 -6.56 0.52
CA GLY A 66 19.03 -6.26 -0.86
C GLY A 66 17.89 -7.11 -1.45
N GLY A 67 17.21 -7.93 -0.62
CA GLY A 67 16.04 -8.70 -1.05
C GLY A 67 14.87 -7.80 -1.43
N LYS A 68 14.07 -8.24 -2.40
CA LYS A 68 12.87 -7.53 -2.87
C LYS A 68 11.61 -8.26 -2.42
N PHE A 69 10.57 -7.49 -2.12
CA PHE A 69 9.33 -7.98 -1.54
C PHE A 69 8.17 -7.83 -2.51
N ASN A 70 7.45 -8.94 -2.71
CA ASN A 70 6.11 -8.92 -3.30
C ASN A 70 5.12 -9.09 -2.15
N VAL A 71 4.34 -8.05 -1.88
CA VAL A 71 3.38 -8.03 -0.78
C VAL A 71 2.01 -8.39 -1.33
N THR A 72 1.40 -9.42 -0.76
CA THR A 72 0.01 -9.81 -1.06
C THR A 72 -0.80 -9.69 0.22
N ILE A 73 -1.84 -8.86 0.22
CA ILE A 73 -2.75 -8.65 1.33
C ILE A 73 -4.14 -9.09 0.88
N THR A 74 -4.68 -10.13 1.53
CA THR A 74 -6.04 -10.60 1.28
C THR A 74 -6.85 -10.50 2.54
N CYS A 75 -8.01 -9.86 2.47
CA CYS A 75 -8.91 -9.75 3.62
C CYS A 75 -10.10 -10.68 3.49
N GLN A 76 -10.51 -11.25 4.61
CA GLN A 76 -11.86 -11.77 4.79
C GLN A 76 -12.81 -10.61 5.08
N THR A 77 -14.12 -10.83 4.94
CA THR A 77 -15.13 -9.82 5.27
C THR A 77 -14.90 -9.26 6.68
N GLY A 78 -14.74 -7.94 6.78
CA GLY A 78 -14.46 -7.23 8.04
C GLY A 78 -12.97 -7.11 8.39
N GLY A 79 -12.06 -7.59 7.56
CA GLY A 79 -10.62 -7.31 7.68
C GLY A 79 -10.30 -5.87 7.26
N LEU A 80 -9.52 -5.18 8.09
CA LEU A 80 -9.19 -3.77 7.91
C LEU A 80 -7.69 -3.56 7.69
N VAL A 81 -7.32 -2.71 6.74
CA VAL A 81 -5.92 -2.39 6.45
C VAL A 81 -5.72 -0.88 6.45
N ARG A 82 -4.76 -0.36 7.20
CA ARG A 82 -4.31 1.01 6.98
C ARG A 82 -3.35 1.03 5.80
N MET A 83 -3.74 1.70 4.73
CA MET A 83 -3.00 1.66 3.46
C MET A 83 -2.86 3.06 2.85
N PRO A 84 -1.88 3.86 3.27
CA PRO A 84 -1.70 5.22 2.78
C PRO A 84 -1.18 5.26 1.34
N TRP A 85 -1.87 6.02 0.48
CA TRP A 85 -1.42 6.35 -0.87
C TRP A 85 -0.20 7.28 -0.81
N PRO A 86 0.87 7.04 -1.60
CA PRO A 86 0.97 6.15 -2.76
C PRO A 86 1.63 4.78 -2.50
N PHE A 87 1.46 4.23 -1.29
CA PHE A 87 1.96 2.90 -0.90
C PHE A 87 3.48 2.74 -0.88
N ASN A 88 4.22 3.85 -0.85
CA ASN A 88 5.68 3.84 -0.87
C ASN A 88 6.27 2.98 0.25
N ALA A 89 7.23 2.12 -0.09
CA ALA A 89 8.00 1.33 0.86
C ALA A 89 9.33 0.91 0.23
N LYS A 90 10.39 0.92 1.06
CA LYS A 90 11.71 0.45 0.63
C LYS A 90 11.67 -1.06 0.37
N ASN A 91 12.39 -1.51 -0.65
CA ASN A 91 12.49 -2.93 -1.04
C ASN A 91 11.17 -3.60 -1.48
N VAL A 92 10.03 -2.91 -1.46
CA VAL A 92 8.76 -3.46 -1.96
C VAL A 92 8.64 -3.15 -3.45
N VAL A 93 8.52 -4.19 -4.28
CA VAL A 93 8.45 -4.07 -5.74
C VAL A 93 7.06 -4.32 -6.29
N SER A 94 6.23 -5.09 -5.55
CA SER A 94 4.85 -5.35 -5.91
C SER A 94 3.97 -5.33 -4.67
N ILE A 95 2.77 -4.76 -4.82
CA ILE A 95 1.69 -4.79 -3.83
C ILE A 95 0.43 -5.27 -4.52
N GLN A 96 -0.22 -6.26 -3.90
CA GLN A 96 -1.52 -6.77 -4.30
C GLN A 96 -2.43 -6.74 -3.07
N ILE A 97 -3.58 -6.07 -3.18
CA ILE A 97 -4.56 -5.95 -2.10
C ILE A 97 -5.91 -6.40 -2.66
N SER A 98 -6.57 -7.32 -1.96
CA SER A 98 -7.86 -7.84 -2.40
C SER A 98 -8.87 -8.07 -1.28
N GLY A 99 -10.13 -7.71 -1.55
CA GLY A 99 -11.27 -7.96 -0.65
C GLY A 99 -11.22 -7.19 0.66
N CYS A 100 -10.41 -6.14 0.75
CA CYS A 100 -10.14 -5.39 1.98
C CYS A 100 -11.02 -4.16 2.13
N GLU A 101 -11.27 -3.80 3.38
CA GLU A 101 -11.59 -2.42 3.72
C GLU A 101 -10.28 -1.71 4.07
N THR A 102 -10.07 -0.50 3.55
CA THR A 102 -8.87 0.29 3.89
C THR A 102 -9.21 1.59 4.57
N VAL A 103 -8.39 2.00 5.52
CA VAL A 103 -8.41 3.34 6.15
C VAL A 103 -7.09 4.05 5.89
N GLY A 104 -7.06 5.37 6.09
CA GLY A 104 -5.81 6.12 5.96
C GLY A 104 -5.38 6.30 4.51
N TYR A 105 -6.23 5.97 3.52
CA TYR A 105 -5.86 5.96 2.10
C TYR A 105 -5.32 7.31 1.64
N MET A 106 -5.93 8.39 2.11
CA MET A 106 -5.60 9.75 1.71
C MET A 106 -4.59 10.42 2.66
N SER A 107 -4.19 9.75 3.74
CA SER A 107 -3.39 10.35 4.82
C SER A 107 -1.99 10.81 4.41
N GLU A 108 -1.42 10.28 3.33
CA GLU A 108 -0.09 10.65 2.82
C GLU A 108 -0.13 11.23 1.39
N ALA A 109 -1.32 11.47 0.84
CA ALA A 109 -1.50 11.81 -0.58
C ALA A 109 -0.86 13.14 -1.01
N LEU A 110 -0.61 14.06 -0.07
CA LEU A 110 0.03 15.36 -0.32
C LEU A 110 1.39 15.50 0.37
N LEU A 111 1.87 14.46 1.05
CA LEU A 111 3.14 14.53 1.77
C LEU A 111 4.29 14.26 0.81
N ASP A 112 5.38 15.00 0.95
CA ASP A 112 6.64 14.63 0.32
C ASP A 112 6.99 13.19 0.70
N HIS A 113 7.33 12.37 -0.30
CA HIS A 113 7.48 10.92 -0.14
C HIS A 113 8.48 10.58 0.99
N GLN A 114 7.96 10.31 2.17
CA GLN A 114 8.75 10.03 3.38
C GLN A 114 9.56 8.73 3.24
N PHE A 115 9.09 7.84 2.37
CA PHE A 115 9.71 6.54 2.11
C PHE A 115 10.20 6.46 0.67
N PRO A 116 11.42 5.96 0.42
CA PRO A 116 11.86 5.68 -0.93
C PRO A 116 10.96 4.59 -1.52
N THR A 117 10.58 4.76 -2.79
CA THR A 117 9.74 3.80 -3.50
C THR A 117 10.53 3.02 -4.53
N GLU A 118 10.28 1.72 -4.59
CA GLU A 118 10.74 0.82 -5.65
C GLU A 118 9.55 0.06 -6.26
N LEU A 119 8.34 0.53 -5.95
CA LEU A 119 7.09 -0.12 -6.29
C LEU A 119 6.86 -0.02 -7.79
N LYS A 120 6.80 -1.17 -8.45
CA LYS A 120 6.60 -1.29 -9.91
C LYS A 120 5.22 -1.77 -10.27
N TYR A 121 4.62 -2.60 -9.42
CA TYR A 121 3.35 -3.26 -9.70
C TYR A 121 2.39 -3.04 -8.55
N VAL A 122 1.27 -2.39 -8.82
CA VAL A 122 0.18 -2.18 -7.86
C VAL A 122 -1.08 -2.80 -8.40
N SER A 123 -1.73 -3.61 -7.56
CA SER A 123 -3.03 -4.21 -7.85
C SER A 123 -3.92 -4.08 -6.63
N VAL A 124 -4.97 -3.29 -6.73
CA VAL A 124 -5.99 -3.08 -5.70
C VAL A 124 -7.32 -3.53 -6.31
N VAL A 125 -7.89 -4.61 -5.77
CA VAL A 125 -9.04 -5.29 -6.39
C VAL A 125 -10.12 -5.57 -5.36
N ASP A 126 -11.36 -5.18 -5.65
CA ASP A 126 -12.51 -5.37 -4.75
C ASP A 126 -12.26 -4.77 -3.36
N VAL A 127 -11.72 -3.54 -3.33
CA VAL A 127 -11.39 -2.81 -2.09
C VAL A 127 -12.38 -1.68 -1.82
N THR A 128 -12.74 -1.50 -0.55
CA THR A 128 -13.51 -0.34 -0.08
C THR A 128 -12.61 0.58 0.72
N HIS A 129 -12.35 1.78 0.21
CA HIS A 129 -11.63 2.83 0.91
C HIS A 129 -12.60 3.60 1.82
N ARG A 130 -12.35 3.57 3.13
CA ARG A 130 -13.01 4.44 4.11
C ARG A 130 -12.17 5.70 4.26
N ILE A 131 -12.60 6.78 3.61
CA ILE A 131 -11.97 8.09 3.66
C ILE A 131 -12.55 8.86 4.84
N MET A 132 -11.70 9.32 5.77
CA MET A 132 -12.13 10.17 6.86
C MET A 132 -12.37 11.60 6.35
N PHE A 133 -13.39 12.29 6.89
CA PHE A 133 -13.65 13.69 6.54
C PHE A 133 -12.42 14.58 6.76
N LYS A 134 -11.65 14.32 7.82
CA LYS A 134 -10.40 15.01 8.10
C LYS A 134 -9.38 14.86 6.97
N GLU A 135 -9.19 13.66 6.43
CA GLU A 135 -8.23 13.44 5.33
C GLU A 135 -8.64 14.23 4.09
N LEU A 136 -9.93 14.18 3.74
CA LEU A 136 -10.44 14.94 2.59
C LEU A 136 -10.31 16.45 2.80
N TYR A 137 -10.63 16.93 4.00
CA TYR A 137 -10.48 18.32 4.38
C TYR A 137 -9.01 18.78 4.28
N ASP A 138 -8.09 18.00 4.86
CA ASP A 138 -6.66 18.29 4.82
C ASP A 138 -6.15 18.34 3.38
N ILE A 139 -6.60 17.43 2.50
CA ILE A 139 -6.26 17.48 1.08
C ILE A 139 -6.71 18.82 0.49
N MET A 140 -7.98 19.15 0.65
CA MET A 140 -8.58 20.32 0.03
C MET A 140 -7.95 21.63 0.49
N MET A 141 -7.57 21.72 1.76
CA MET A 141 -6.91 22.90 2.31
C MET A 141 -5.47 23.08 1.84
N ASN A 142 -4.83 22.04 1.30
CA ASN A 142 -3.44 22.06 0.89
C ASN A 142 -3.23 21.88 -0.63
N LEU A 143 -4.30 21.80 -1.44
CA LEU A 143 -4.19 21.66 -2.90
C LEU A 143 -3.37 22.76 -3.56
N ASP A 144 -3.51 24.00 -3.11
CA ASP A 144 -2.78 25.15 -3.66
C ASP A 144 -1.26 25.04 -3.47
N GLN A 145 -0.80 24.22 -2.52
CA GLN A 145 0.61 23.98 -2.26
C GLN A 145 1.24 23.03 -3.27
N LEU A 146 0.43 22.29 -4.04
CA LEU A 146 0.92 21.37 -5.06
C LEU A 146 1.49 22.13 -6.26
N THR A 147 2.66 21.68 -6.72
CA THR A 147 3.26 22.12 -7.99
C THR A 147 2.38 21.71 -9.17
N PHE A 148 2.51 22.44 -10.30
CA PHE A 148 1.71 22.15 -11.50
C PHE A 148 1.85 20.70 -11.98
N ASN A 149 3.08 20.17 -11.95
CA ASN A 149 3.38 18.74 -12.08
C ASN A 149 3.62 18.22 -10.67
N TYR A 150 2.75 17.37 -10.16
CA TYR A 150 2.91 16.76 -8.84
C TYR A 150 2.98 15.24 -9.00
N ASP A 151 3.87 14.60 -8.26
CA ASP A 151 3.92 13.13 -8.18
C ASP A 151 2.74 12.67 -7.33
N CYS A 152 1.69 12.24 -8.00
CA CYS A 152 0.48 11.80 -7.35
C CYS A 152 0.42 10.29 -7.18
N GLY A 153 1.55 9.57 -7.27
CA GLY A 153 1.52 8.13 -7.18
C GLY A 153 2.89 7.49 -6.95
N PRO A 154 2.98 6.17 -7.10
CA PRO A 154 4.28 5.51 -7.09
C PRO A 154 5.00 5.82 -8.40
N ASN A 155 5.87 6.84 -8.38
CA ASN A 155 6.64 7.33 -9.53
C ASN A 155 7.38 6.24 -10.35
N GLN A 156 7.70 5.11 -9.73
CA GLN A 156 8.37 3.97 -10.37
C GLN A 156 7.42 2.88 -10.88
N ALA A 157 6.11 3.08 -10.73
CA ALA A 157 5.11 2.10 -11.13
C ALA A 157 5.06 1.97 -12.65
N PHE A 158 5.12 0.72 -13.08
CA PHE A 158 4.98 0.27 -14.45
C PHE A 158 3.55 -0.19 -14.75
N THR A 159 2.87 -0.72 -13.73
CA THR A 159 1.52 -1.27 -13.83
C THR A 159 0.72 -0.84 -12.60
N LEU A 160 -0.42 -0.24 -12.86
CA LEU A 160 -1.42 0.11 -11.86
C LEU A 160 -2.75 -0.53 -12.23
N ILE A 161 -3.31 -1.31 -11.32
CA ILE A 161 -4.62 -1.95 -11.47
C ILE A 161 -5.46 -1.56 -10.27
N PHE A 162 -6.54 -0.81 -10.51
CA PHE A 162 -7.55 -0.43 -9.54
C PHE A 162 -8.89 -0.96 -10.03
N ARG A 163 -9.30 -2.13 -9.54
CA ARG A 163 -10.48 -2.84 -10.03
C ARG A 163 -11.59 -2.90 -8.99
N ASN A 164 -12.80 -2.54 -9.40
CA ASN A 164 -14.01 -2.56 -8.56
C ASN A 164 -13.84 -1.80 -7.24
N GLU A 165 -13.13 -0.67 -7.24
CA GLU A 165 -12.92 0.11 -6.03
C GLU A 165 -14.19 0.86 -5.59
N GLN A 166 -14.38 0.89 -4.28
CA GLN A 166 -15.46 1.60 -3.63
C GLN A 166 -14.89 2.63 -2.66
N TYR A 167 -15.59 3.74 -2.51
CA TYR A 167 -15.21 4.80 -1.59
C TYR A 167 -16.41 5.08 -0.67
N SER A 168 -16.12 5.15 0.62
CA SER A 168 -17.12 5.38 1.66
C SER A 168 -16.59 6.39 2.67
N PHE A 169 -17.52 7.10 3.30
CA PHE A 169 -17.21 7.93 4.46
C PHE A 169 -17.74 7.21 5.71
N PRO A 170 -17.01 7.28 6.84
CA PRO A 170 -17.57 6.81 8.10
C PRO A 170 -18.83 7.62 8.47
N PRO A 171 -19.71 7.07 9.32
CA PRO A 171 -20.77 7.85 9.92
C PRO A 171 -20.19 9.06 10.66
N PHE A 172 -20.90 10.17 10.61
CA PHE A 172 -20.53 11.37 11.33
C PHE A 172 -20.32 11.09 12.83
N GLY A 173 -19.12 11.37 13.33
CA GLY A 173 -18.71 11.09 14.71
C GLY A 173 -19.34 12.01 15.76
N GLY A 174 -20.03 13.07 15.35
CA GLY A 174 -20.76 13.96 16.25
C GLY A 174 -19.98 15.16 16.75
N SER A 175 -18.68 15.26 16.46
CA SER A 175 -17.85 16.34 16.98
C SER A 175 -18.12 17.67 16.27
N MET A 176 -18.03 18.78 17.01
CA MET A 176 -18.20 20.12 16.42
C MET A 176 -17.14 20.43 15.35
N GLU A 177 -15.92 19.92 15.53
CA GLU A 177 -14.82 20.07 14.59
C GLU A 177 -15.13 19.38 13.26
N GLU A 178 -15.53 18.11 13.32
CA GLU A 178 -15.94 17.34 12.14
C GLU A 178 -17.15 17.99 11.45
N LYS A 179 -18.10 18.55 12.22
CA LYS A 179 -19.24 19.27 11.66
C LYS A 179 -18.79 20.45 10.80
N ALA A 180 -17.87 21.26 11.33
CA ALA A 180 -17.33 22.41 10.61
C ALA A 180 -16.58 21.98 9.34
N MET A 181 -15.80 20.90 9.40
CA MET A 181 -15.15 20.33 8.22
C MET A 181 -16.18 19.90 7.16
N VAL A 182 -17.22 19.16 7.55
CA VAL A 182 -18.28 18.71 6.63
C VAL A 182 -19.02 19.89 6.03
N GLU A 183 -19.37 20.91 6.81
CA GLU A 183 -20.02 22.12 6.31
C GLU A 183 -19.14 22.86 5.29
N GLN A 184 -17.83 22.93 5.53
CA GLN A 184 -16.87 23.55 4.61
C GLN A 184 -16.68 22.73 3.33
N LEU A 185 -16.62 21.40 3.44
CA LEU A 185 -16.59 20.48 2.30
C LEU A 185 -17.88 20.56 1.47
N ALA A 186 -19.03 20.71 2.13
CA ALA A 186 -20.34 20.82 1.49
C ALA A 186 -20.62 22.22 0.92
N SER A 187 -19.83 23.23 1.28
CA SER A 187 -19.98 24.56 0.71
C SER A 187 -19.70 24.54 -0.80
N ASN A 188 -20.55 25.23 -1.57
CA ASN A 188 -20.75 25.04 -3.01
C ASN A 188 -19.55 25.36 -3.92
N GLY A 189 -18.38 25.66 -3.38
CA GLY A 189 -17.15 25.94 -4.13
C GLY A 189 -16.04 24.91 -3.94
N SER A 190 -16.08 24.12 -2.87
CA SER A 190 -14.89 23.37 -2.45
C SER A 190 -14.64 22.12 -3.30
N ILE A 191 -15.70 21.33 -3.56
CA ILE A 191 -15.60 20.15 -4.46
C ILE A 191 -15.39 20.59 -5.92
N GLN A 192 -16.03 21.68 -6.34
CA GLN A 192 -15.81 22.22 -7.69
C GLN A 192 -14.40 22.77 -7.85
N SER A 193 -13.86 23.42 -6.81
CA SER A 193 -12.47 23.85 -6.78
C SER A 193 -11.55 22.65 -6.98
N LEU A 194 -11.66 21.59 -6.17
CA LEU A 194 -10.92 20.33 -6.32
C LEU A 194 -11.00 19.77 -7.76
N LEU A 195 -12.20 19.72 -8.34
CA LEU A 195 -12.44 19.24 -9.71
C LEU A 195 -11.91 20.17 -10.81
N SER A 196 -11.74 21.45 -10.52
CA SER A 196 -11.29 22.48 -11.46
C SER A 196 -9.79 22.77 -11.38
N HIS A 197 -9.07 22.13 -10.45
CA HIS A 197 -7.63 22.30 -10.34
C HIS A 197 -6.95 21.72 -11.58
N ASN A 198 -6.25 22.58 -12.34
CA ASN A 198 -5.47 22.19 -13.51
C ASN A 198 -4.10 21.60 -13.11
N ARG A 199 -4.07 20.69 -12.13
CA ARG A 199 -2.83 20.01 -11.71
C ARG A 199 -2.68 18.71 -12.48
N VAL A 200 -1.47 18.47 -12.98
CA VAL A 200 -1.15 17.31 -13.82
C VAL A 200 -0.43 16.28 -12.94
N CYS A 201 -1.13 15.19 -12.67
CA CYS A 201 -0.54 13.93 -12.21
C CYS A 201 0.49 13.42 -13.23
N THR A 202 1.64 12.92 -12.78
CA THR A 202 2.62 12.34 -13.71
C THR A 202 3.09 10.98 -13.23
N TYR A 203 3.06 9.99 -14.13
CA TYR A 203 3.59 8.65 -13.90
C TYR A 203 4.63 8.32 -14.97
N PRO A 204 5.90 8.69 -14.77
CA PRO A 204 6.90 8.70 -15.85
C PRO A 204 7.21 7.31 -16.42
N ASN A 205 6.92 6.24 -15.69
CA ASN A 205 7.25 4.86 -16.07
C ASN A 205 6.01 3.98 -16.34
N LEU A 206 4.81 4.56 -16.32
CA LEU A 206 3.57 3.80 -16.38
C LEU A 206 3.28 3.30 -17.80
N ASN A 207 3.16 1.99 -17.94
CA ASN A 207 2.86 1.34 -19.21
C ASN A 207 1.45 0.75 -19.27
N TYR A 208 0.85 0.47 -18.11
CA TYR A 208 -0.49 -0.09 -18.03
C TYR A 208 -1.24 0.52 -16.84
N LEU A 209 -2.42 1.05 -17.14
CA LEU A 209 -3.38 1.56 -16.17
C LEU A 209 -4.72 0.87 -16.43
N GLU A 210 -5.27 0.23 -15.40
CA GLU A 210 -6.65 -0.23 -15.37
C GLU A 210 -7.35 0.43 -14.18
N GLU A 211 -8.49 1.08 -14.45
CA GLU A 211 -9.29 1.74 -13.43
C GLU A 211 -10.76 1.36 -13.62
N SER A 212 -11.39 0.87 -12.56
CA SER A 212 -12.83 0.69 -12.47
C SER A 212 -13.30 0.88 -11.04
N GLY A 213 -14.43 1.57 -10.90
CA GLY A 213 -15.02 1.86 -9.60
C GLY A 213 -16.53 1.75 -9.66
N MET A 214 -17.12 1.43 -8.51
CA MET A 214 -18.57 1.17 -8.43
C MET A 214 -19.37 2.37 -7.93
N THR A 215 -18.71 3.47 -7.56
CA THR A 215 -19.36 4.64 -6.95
C THR A 215 -19.01 5.94 -7.67
N SER A 216 -19.86 6.96 -7.54
CA SER A 216 -19.57 8.31 -8.05
C SER A 216 -18.35 8.95 -7.38
N LEU A 217 -18.02 8.54 -6.15
CA LEU A 217 -16.80 8.95 -5.43
C LEU A 217 -15.56 8.30 -6.05
N SER A 218 -15.66 7.06 -6.55
CA SER A 218 -14.60 6.45 -7.35
C SER A 218 -14.30 7.31 -8.58
N SER A 219 -15.34 7.83 -9.25
CA SER A 219 -15.15 8.75 -10.38
C SER A 219 -14.49 10.08 -9.99
N LEU A 220 -14.68 10.55 -8.75
CA LEU A 220 -13.97 11.74 -8.26
C LEU A 220 -12.49 11.44 -8.03
N HIS A 221 -12.18 10.30 -7.41
CA HIS A 221 -10.80 9.85 -7.24
C HIS A 221 -10.09 9.67 -8.58
N PHE A 222 -10.72 8.96 -9.52
CA PHE A 222 -10.17 8.80 -10.86
C PHE A 222 -9.98 10.13 -11.56
N LYS A 223 -10.85 11.14 -11.39
CA LYS A 223 -10.57 12.48 -11.95
C LYS A 223 -9.36 13.17 -11.33
N ILE A 224 -9.04 12.89 -10.07
CA ILE A 224 -7.86 13.43 -9.39
C ILE A 224 -6.59 12.70 -9.85
N ILE A 225 -6.68 11.39 -10.11
CA ILE A 225 -5.59 10.55 -10.63
C ILE A 225 -5.40 10.71 -12.15
N GLU A 226 -6.49 10.88 -12.89
CA GLU A 226 -6.59 11.04 -14.34
C GLU A 226 -6.16 12.46 -14.71
N VAL A 227 -4.88 12.71 -14.50
CA VAL A 227 -4.14 13.40 -15.51
C VAL A 227 -2.96 12.50 -15.83
N VAL A 228 -3.01 11.81 -16.97
CA VAL A 228 -1.84 11.11 -17.51
C VAL A 228 -1.49 11.71 -18.85
N SER A 229 -0.20 12.03 -18.92
CA SER A 229 0.58 12.41 -20.08
C SER A 229 0.15 11.74 -21.38
N ARG A 230 -0.54 12.50 -22.23
CA ARG A 230 -0.28 12.44 -23.67
C ARG A 230 0.82 13.44 -23.98
N ALA A 231 2.07 12.98 -23.96
CA ALA A 231 3.18 13.59 -24.69
C ALA A 231 4.04 12.46 -25.25
#